data_AF-A0A0S7YXE3-F1
#
_entry.id   AF-A0A0S7YXE3-F1
#
_cell.length_a   1.000
_cell.length_b   1.000
_cell.length_c   1.000
_cell.angle_alpha   90.00
_cell.angle_beta   90.00
_cell.angle_gamma   90.00
#
_symmetry.space_group_name_H-M   'P 1'
#
loop_
_entity.id
_entity.type
_entity.pdbx_description
1 polymer ?
#
loop_
_entity_poly.entity_id
_entity_poly.type
_entity_poly.pdbx_seq_one_letter_code
_entity_poly.pdbx_strand_id
1 'polypeptide(L)'
;MAEGRLMDPTMLGRSALTFALLVCALGFVTWRQSRALEANRVLDDLRRQVSVAQAERVELQREIQTLRSRSRIVPAAQGLGMHTPDASEQVILTRDFKP
;
A
#
# COMPACT_ATOMS: atom_id res chain seq x y z
N MET A 1 -24.48 42.48 -46.02
CA MET A 1 -25.11 43.23 -44.92
C MET A 1 -26.58 43.35 -45.26
N ALA A 2 -27.57 42.99 -44.47
CA ALA A 2 -27.64 42.54 -43.09
C ALA A 2 -28.94 41.74 -42.97
N GLU A 3 -28.94 40.61 -42.27
CA GLU A 3 -30.18 40.05 -41.70
C GLU A 3 -29.79 39.03 -40.62
N GLY A 4 -29.33 39.58 -39.49
CA GLY A 4 -29.43 38.89 -38.23
C GLY A 4 -30.92 38.69 -37.96
N ARG A 5 -31.46 37.58 -38.47
CA ARG A 5 -32.79 37.07 -38.16
C ARG A 5 -32.92 37.14 -36.63
N LEU A 6 -33.75 38.06 -36.16
CA LEU A 6 -34.13 38.19 -34.75
C LEU A 6 -34.46 36.79 -34.26
N MET A 7 -33.56 36.17 -33.50
CA MET A 7 -33.86 34.91 -32.85
C MET A 7 -34.99 35.21 -31.88
N ASP A 8 -36.13 34.55 -32.04
CA ASP A 8 -37.26 34.74 -31.12
C ASP A 8 -36.74 34.68 -29.68
N PRO A 9 -37.10 35.64 -28.82
CA PRO A 9 -36.59 35.70 -27.45
C PRO A 9 -36.88 34.42 -26.66
N THR A 10 -37.93 33.69 -27.05
CA THR A 10 -38.29 32.37 -26.54
C THR A 10 -37.30 31.28 -26.97
N MET A 11 -36.81 31.31 -28.21
CA MET A 11 -35.80 30.37 -28.74
C MET A 11 -34.43 30.61 -28.11
N LEU A 12 -34.03 31.87 -27.92
CA LEU A 12 -32.83 32.25 -27.17
C LEU A 12 -32.90 31.82 -25.70
N GLY A 13 -34.05 32.03 -25.04
CA GLY A 13 -34.25 31.59 -23.66
C GLY A 13 -34.18 30.07 -23.52
N ARG A 14 -34.78 29.33 -24.45
CA ARG A 14 -34.74 27.86 -24.45
C ARG A 14 -33.34 27.32 -24.69
N SER A 15 -32.60 27.87 -25.66
CA SER A 15 -31.23 27.44 -25.95
C SER A 15 -30.29 27.70 -24.78
N ALA A 16 -30.39 28.89 -24.17
CA ALA A 16 -29.66 29.24 -22.96
C ALA A 16 -29.97 28.30 -21.79
N LEU A 17 -31.24 27.93 -21.60
CA LEU A 17 -31.65 26.99 -20.57
C LEU A 17 -31.10 25.58 -20.82
N THR A 18 -31.20 25.06 -22.05
CA THR A 18 -30.60 23.76 -22.39
C THR A 18 -29.09 23.77 -22.21
N PHE A 19 -28.42 24.85 -22.59
CA PHE A 19 -26.98 24.99 -22.41
C PHE A 19 -26.60 25.01 -20.92
N ALA A 20 -27.33 25.78 -20.11
CA ALA A 20 -27.14 25.82 -18.65
C ALA A 20 -27.34 24.44 -18.02
N LEU A 21 -28.37 23.70 -18.42
CA LEU A 21 -28.62 22.33 -17.94
C LEU A 21 -27.47 21.38 -18.33
N LEU A 22 -26.95 21.47 -19.55
CA LEU A 22 -25.81 20.67 -19.98
C LEU A 22 -24.55 20.98 -19.17
N VAL A 23 -24.26 22.27 -18.92
CA VAL A 23 -23.12 22.68 -18.09
C VAL A 23 -23.28 22.20 -16.65
N CYS A 24 -24.48 22.33 -16.07
CA CYS A 24 -24.76 21.82 -14.73
C CYS A 24 -24.60 20.29 -14.65
N ALA A 25 -25.11 19.55 -15.63
CA ALA A 25 -24.97 18.11 -15.70
C ALA A 25 -23.48 17.71 -15.83
N LEU A 26 -22.72 18.38 -16.70
CA LEU A 26 -21.30 18.13 -16.88
C LEU A 26 -20.50 18.46 -15.62
N GLY A 27 -20.77 19.59 -14.97
CA GLY A 27 -20.15 19.99 -13.71
C GLY A 27 -20.43 19.00 -12.58
N PHE A 28 -21.67 18.54 -12.45
CA PHE A 28 -22.06 17.53 -11.47
C PHE A 28 -21.35 16.19 -11.70
N VAL A 29 -21.28 15.72 -12.95
CA VAL A 29 -20.56 14.50 -13.31
C VAL A 29 -19.06 14.66 -13.05
N THR A 30 -18.47 15.79 -13.42
CA THR A 30 -17.04 16.08 -13.20
C THR A 30 -16.71 16.11 -11.72
N TRP A 31 -17.57 16.71 -10.89
CA TRP A 31 -17.41 16.71 -9.44
C TRP A 31 -17.47 15.29 -8.86
N ARG A 32 -18.42 14.47 -9.31
CA ARG A 32 -18.54 13.07 -8.88
C ARG A 32 -17.35 12.21 -9.35
N GLN A 33 -16.87 12.41 -10.58
CA GLN A 33 -15.70 11.73 -11.12
C GLN A 33 -14.42 12.15 -10.39
N SER A 34 -14.28 13.43 -10.05
CA SER A 34 -13.15 13.95 -9.28
C SER A 34 -13.06 13.25 -7.91
N ARG A 35 -14.19 13.06 -7.22
CA ARG A 35 -14.22 12.30 -5.96
C ARG A 35 -13.87 10.82 -6.13
N ALA A 36 -14.28 10.20 -7.23
CA ALA A 36 -13.93 8.79 -7.53
C ALA A 36 -12.44 8.64 -7.84
N LEU A 37 -11.84 9.59 -8.57
CA LEU A 37 -10.41 9.64 -8.83
C LEU A 37 -9.61 9.82 -7.54
N GLU A 38 -10.07 10.66 -6.63
CA GLU A 38 -9.40 10.88 -5.34
C GLU A 38 -9.40 9.62 -4.48
N ALA A 39 -10.53 8.90 -4.42
CA ALA A 39 -10.62 7.63 -3.72
C ALA A 39 -9.67 6.57 -4.31
N ASN A 40 -9.57 6.50 -5.64
CA ASN A 40 -8.64 5.58 -6.30
C ASN A 40 -7.17 5.95 -6.03
N ARG A 41 -6.81 7.24 -6.01
CA ARG A 41 -5.44 7.67 -5.66
C ARG A 41 -5.04 7.27 -4.25
N VAL A 42 -5.95 7.42 -3.28
CA VAL A 42 -5.69 6.99 -1.90
C VAL A 42 -5.50 5.47 -1.81
N LEU A 43 -6.30 4.69 -2.56
CA LEU A 43 -6.14 3.24 -2.63
C LEU A 43 -4.81 2.83 -3.28
N ASP A 44 -4.41 3.49 -4.36
CA ASP A 44 -3.13 3.23 -5.04
C ASP A 44 -1.94 3.56 -4.12
N ASP A 45 -1.99 4.66 -3.39
CA ASP A 45 -0.95 5.03 -2.43
C ASP A 45 -0.86 4.01 -1.28
N LEU A 46 -1.99 3.64 -0.67
CA LEU A 46 -2.04 2.60 0.36
C LEU A 46 -1.50 1.27 -0.15
N ARG A 47 -1.86 0.87 -1.38
CA ARG A 47 -1.36 -0.37 -1.99
C ARG A 47 0.14 -0.34 -2.19
N ARG A 48 0.70 0.82 -2.56
CA ARG A 48 2.14 1.01 -2.67
C ARG A 48 2.84 0.90 -1.31
N GLN A 49 2.30 1.55 -0.29
CA GLN A 49 2.83 1.46 1.08
C GLN A 49 2.85 0.02 1.59
N VAL A 50 1.75 -0.72 1.38
CA VAL A 50 1.66 -2.14 1.74
C VAL A 50 2.70 -2.97 0.99
N SER A 51 2.88 -2.74 -0.31
CA SER A 51 3.88 -3.46 -1.11
C SER A 51 5.30 -3.24 -0.59
N VAL A 52 5.65 -2.01 -0.21
CA VAL A 52 6.97 -1.68 0.36
C VAL A 52 7.16 -2.38 1.70
N ALA A 53 6.19 -2.25 2.61
CA ALA A 53 6.25 -2.88 3.92
C ALA A 53 6.34 -4.41 3.83
N GLN A 54 5.64 -5.03 2.87
CA GLN A 54 5.74 -6.47 2.62
C GLN A 54 7.14 -6.88 2.16
N ALA A 55 7.77 -6.10 1.27
CA ALA A 55 9.13 -6.37 0.82
C ALA A 55 10.13 -6.28 1.99
N GLU A 56 10.03 -5.26 2.84
CA GLU A 56 10.86 -5.12 4.03
C GLU A 56 10.68 -6.30 5.00
N ARG A 57 9.44 -6.74 5.23
CA ARG A 57 9.18 -7.92 6.07
C ARG A 57 9.83 -9.18 5.53
N VAL A 58 9.82 -9.38 4.22
CA VAL A 58 10.48 -10.55 3.60
C VAL A 58 11.99 -10.48 3.80
N GLU A 59 12.58 -9.30 3.64
CA GLU A 59 14.02 -9.11 3.83
C GLU A 59 14.44 -9.37 5.28
N LEU A 60 13.74 -8.78 6.25
CA LEU A 60 13.96 -9.02 7.68
C LEU A 60 13.83 -10.50 8.03
N GLN A 61 12.83 -11.19 7.46
CA GLN A 61 12.65 -12.61 7.73
C GLN A 61 13.79 -13.47 7.16
N ARG A 62 14.31 -13.12 5.98
CA ARG A 62 15.51 -13.76 5.40
C ARG A 62 16.75 -13.50 6.25
N GLU A 63 16.91 -12.29 6.76
CA GLU A 63 18.02 -11.93 7.64
C GLU A 63 17.96 -12.71 8.96
N ILE A 64 16.79 -12.75 9.61
CA ILE A 64 16.56 -13.54 10.82
C ILE A 64 16.89 -15.01 10.57
N GLN A 65 16.44 -15.58 9.46
CA GLN A 65 16.74 -16.97 9.11
C GLN A 65 18.24 -17.20 8.95
N THR A 66 18.93 -16.27 8.29
CA THR A 66 20.38 -16.32 8.08
C THR A 66 21.15 -16.19 9.39
N LEU A 67 20.75 -15.26 10.26
CA LEU A 67 21.35 -15.06 11.58
C LEU A 67 21.10 -16.24 12.53
N ARG A 68 19.91 -16.86 12.46
CA ARG A 68 19.58 -18.08 13.22
C ARG A 68 20.24 -19.33 12.68
N SER A 69 20.81 -19.28 11.47
CA SER A 69 21.40 -20.47 10.85
C SER A 69 22.59 -20.97 11.67
N ARG A 70 22.63 -22.28 11.93
CA ARG A 70 23.75 -22.92 12.63
C ARG A 70 25.08 -22.71 11.91
N SER A 71 25.06 -22.60 10.58
CA SER A 71 26.25 -22.30 9.77
C SER A 71 26.88 -20.95 10.09
N ARG A 72 26.11 -19.98 10.61
CA ARG A 72 26.63 -18.69 11.08
C ARG A 72 26.92 -18.67 12.57
N ILE A 73 26.07 -19.30 13.38
CA ILE A 73 26.22 -19.31 14.84
C ILE A 73 27.43 -20.13 15.30
N VAL A 74 27.64 -21.33 14.72
CA VAL A 74 28.71 -22.24 15.17
C VAL A 74 30.10 -21.64 14.98
N PRO A 75 30.46 -21.06 13.80
CA PRO A 75 31.77 -20.42 13.64
C PRO A 75 31.95 -19.19 14.53
N ALA A 76 30.89 -18.39 14.75
CA ALA A 76 30.96 -17.24 15.64
C ALA A 76 31.20 -17.65 17.09
N ALA A 77 30.55 -18.72 17.56
CA ALA A 77 30.75 -19.28 18.90
C ALA A 77 32.16 -19.86 19.07
N GLN A 78 32.70 -20.53 18.04
CA GLN A 78 34.07 -21.03 18.04
C GLN A 78 35.10 -19.90 18.15
N GLY A 79 34.87 -18.77 17.48
CA GLY A 79 35.71 -17.58 17.61
C GLY A 79 35.72 -16.98 19.03
N LEU A 80 34.71 -17.27 19.84
CA LEU A 80 34.62 -16.91 21.27
C LEU A 80 35.21 -18.00 22.19
N GLY A 81 35.86 -19.02 21.64
CA GLY A 81 36.41 -20.15 22.38
C GLY A 81 35.37 -21.16 22.85
N MET A 82 34.13 -21.09 22.36
CA MET A 82 33.08 -22.07 22.68
C MET A 82 33.23 -23.31 21.78
N HIS A 83 33.02 -24.49 22.34
CA HIS A 83 32.99 -25.74 21.58
C HIS A 83 31.61 -26.41 21.65
N THR A 84 31.35 -27.33 20.71
CA THR A 84 30.18 -28.21 20.79
C THR A 84 30.37 -29.16 21.98
N PRO A 85 29.45 -29.18 22.96
CA PRO A 85 29.59 -30.04 24.14
C PRO A 85 29.49 -31.52 23.77
N ASP A 86 30.34 -32.34 24.39
CA ASP A 86 30.27 -33.79 24.26
C ASP A 86 29.02 -34.34 24.98
N ALA A 87 28.64 -35.60 24.73
CA ALA A 87 27.46 -36.20 25.33
C ALA A 87 27.55 -36.23 26.87
N SER A 88 28.77 -36.31 27.41
CA SER A 88 29.05 -36.25 28.85
C SER A 88 28.86 -34.86 29.46
N GLU A 89 28.89 -33.80 28.65
CA GLU A 89 28.76 -32.41 29.09
C GLU A 89 27.31 -31.88 28.95
N GLN A 90 26.42 -32.68 28.34
CA GLN A 90 25.03 -32.31 28.11
C GLN A 90 24.14 -32.68 29.31
N VAL A 91 23.49 -31.68 29.91
CA VAL A 91 22.47 -31.88 30.96
C VAL A 91 21.08 -31.75 30.35
N ILE A 92 20.31 -32.85 30.34
CA ILE A 92 18.92 -32.84 29.89
C ILE A 92 18.04 -32.43 31.07
N LEU A 93 17.50 -31.21 31.01
CA LEU A 93 16.53 -30.73 31.99
C LEU A 93 15.14 -31.26 31.65
N THR A 94 14.66 -32.22 32.44
CA THR A 94 13.24 -32.65 32.40
C THR A 94 12.36 -31.58 33.04
N ARG A 95 11.13 -31.42 32.54
CA ARG A 95 10.19 -30.34 32.86
C ARG A 95 9.86 -30.14 34.35
N ASP A 96 10.18 -31.12 35.19
CA ASP A 96 9.97 -31.10 36.65
C ASP A 96 11.22 -30.69 37.45
N PHE A 97 12.30 -30.27 36.79
CA PHE A 97 13.50 -29.78 37.46
C PHE A 97 13.21 -28.42 38.12
N LYS A 98 12.86 -28.45 39.40
CA LYS A 98 12.82 -27.28 40.28
C LYS A 98 14.16 -27.19 41.04
N PRO A 99 14.81 -26.02 41.10
CA PRO A 99 16.11 -25.85 41.76
C PRO A 99 16.06 -26.16 43.25
#